data_AF-A0A970BIN6-F1
#
_entry.id   AF-A0A970BIN6-F1
#
_cell.length_a   1.000
_cell.length_b   1.000
_cell.length_c   1.000
_cell.angle_alpha   90.00
_cell.angle_beta   90.00
_cell.angle_gamma   90.00
#
_symmetry.space_group_name_H-M   'P 1'
#
loop_
_entity.id
_entity.type
_entity.pdbx_description
1 polymer ?
#
loop_
_entity_poly.entity_id
_entity_poly.type
_entity_poly.pdbx_seq_one_letter_code
_entity_poly.pdbx_strand_id
1 'polypeptide(L)'
;MKVAIFINKNELTAIYKEKVCVVVFDIEEDKVVGVENINLEEHNKKSIEEWLKNKSINRIYLSEIENKALEKLKINGNELPRRKRTGYLMPL
;
A
#
# COMPACT_ATOMS: atom_id res chain seq x y z
N MET A 1 -5.37 13.24 6.30
CA MET A 1 -4.70 12.49 5.19
C MET A 1 -4.80 11.02 5.53
N LYS A 2 -5.28 10.19 4.60
CA LYS A 2 -5.41 8.75 4.83
C LYS A 2 -4.28 7.96 4.18
N VAL A 3 -3.64 7.11 4.98
CA VAL A 3 -2.57 6.21 4.56
C VAL A 3 -3.02 4.77 4.73
N ALA A 4 -2.95 3.96 3.69
CA ALA A 4 -3.27 2.53 3.77
C ALA A 4 -2.01 1.67 3.75
N ILE A 5 -1.98 0.66 4.62
CA ILE A 5 -0.91 -0.34 4.73
C ILE A 5 -1.53 -1.73 4.54
N PHE A 6 -0.94 -2.52 3.66
CA PHE A 6 -1.39 -3.87 3.36
C PHE A 6 -0.62 -4.88 4.22
N ILE A 7 -1.34 -5.73 4.93
CA ILE A 7 -0.82 -6.76 5.84
C ILE A 7 -1.42 -8.11 5.47
N ASN A 8 -0.59 -9.15 5.39
CA ASN A 8 -1.05 -10.54 5.31
C ASN A 8 -0.47 -11.29 6.51
N LYS A 9 -1.34 -11.90 7.31
CA LYS A 9 -1.01 -12.46 8.63
C LYS A 9 -0.36 -11.39 9.50
N ASN A 10 0.97 -11.41 9.62
CA ASN A 10 1.75 -10.49 10.44
C ASN A 10 2.86 -9.77 9.64
N GLU A 11 2.78 -9.80 8.31
CA GLU A 11 3.81 -9.24 7.43
C GLU A 11 3.24 -8.18 6.50
N LEU A 12 4.02 -7.14 6.24
CA LEU A 12 3.74 -6.18 5.18
C LEU A 12 3.71 -6.91 3.83
N THR A 13 2.64 -6.69 3.09
CA THR A 13 2.38 -7.44 1.86
C THR A 13 2.08 -6.51 0.70
N ALA A 14 1.97 -7.13 -0.47
CA ALA A 14 1.54 -6.51 -1.68
C ALA A 14 0.02 -6.32 -1.75
N ILE A 15 -0.43 -5.26 -2.43
CA ILE A 15 -1.85 -5.00 -2.76
C ILE A 15 -2.49 -6.22 -3.45
N TYR A 16 -1.70 -6.93 -4.24
CA TYR A 16 -2.18 -7.98 -5.14
C TYR A 16 -2.08 -9.41 -4.60
N LYS A 17 -1.70 -9.61 -3.33
CA LYS A 17 -1.72 -10.95 -2.73
C LYS A 17 -3.13 -11.34 -2.29
N GLU A 18 -3.39 -12.63 -2.25
CA GLU A 18 -4.63 -13.17 -1.70
C GLU A 18 -4.68 -12.99 -0.18
N LYS A 19 -5.88 -12.74 0.37
CA LYS A 19 -6.16 -12.61 1.81
C LYS A 19 -5.35 -11.51 2.49
N VAL A 20 -5.63 -10.26 2.11
CA VAL A 20 -4.93 -9.09 2.61
C VAL A 20 -5.86 -8.30 3.54
N CYS A 21 -5.34 -7.98 4.73
CA CYS A 21 -5.91 -6.98 5.62
C CYS A 21 -5.31 -5.62 5.26
N VAL A 22 -6.14 -4.58 5.21
CA VAL A 22 -5.71 -3.21 5.02
C VAL A 22 -5.92 -2.45 6.31
N VAL A 23 -4.85 -1.82 6.78
CA VAL A 23 -4.90 -0.90 7.91
C VAL A 23 -4.84 0.52 7.35
N VAL A 24 -5.90 1.29 7.59
CA VAL A 24 -6.00 2.69 7.17
C VAL A 24 -5.76 3.58 8.37
N PHE A 25 -4.76 4.44 8.27
CA PHE A 25 -4.43 5.47 9.25
C PHE A 25 -4.95 6.81 8.76
N ASP A 26 -5.74 7.49 9.59
CA ASP A 26 -6.06 8.89 9.36
C ASP A 26 -5.08 9.78 10.12
N ILE A 27 -4.47 10.71 9.40
CA ILE A 27 -3.38 11.56 9.87
C ILE A 27 -3.78 13.03 9.71
N GLU A 28 -3.84 13.75 10.82
CA GLU A 28 -4.07 15.20 10.88
C GLU A 28 -2.95 15.85 11.67
N GLU A 29 -2.40 16.96 11.16
CA GLU A 29 -1.32 17.71 11.83
C GLU A 29 -0.17 16.81 12.33
N ASP A 30 0.27 15.87 11.47
CA ASP A 30 1.31 14.87 11.75
C ASP A 30 1.01 13.87 12.88
N LYS A 31 -0.26 13.75 13.31
CA LYS A 31 -0.72 12.80 14.33
C LYS A 31 -1.70 11.80 13.74
N VAL A 32 -1.62 10.56 14.20
CA VAL A 32 -2.65 9.55 13.90
C VAL A 32 -3.88 9.84 14.75
N VAL A 33 -4.98 10.23 14.10
CA VAL A 33 -6.26 10.53 14.75
C VAL A 33 -7.26 9.38 14.64
N GLY A 34 -7.01 8.40 13.76
CA GLY A 34 -7.86 7.23 13.60
C GLY A 34 -7.15 6.05 12.93
N VAL A 35 -7.62 4.84 13.24
CA VAL A 35 -7.14 3.59 12.63
C VAL A 35 -8.34 2.70 12.29
N GLU A 36 -8.43 2.24 11.04
CA GLU A 36 -9.46 1.32 10.56
C GLU A 36 -8.80 0.04 10.01
N ASN A 37 -9.26 -1.14 10.44
CA ASN A 37 -8.78 -2.43 9.93
C ASN A 37 -9.84 -3.05 9.03
N ILE A 38 -9.45 -3.46 7.83
CA ILE A 38 -10.38 -3.90 6.79
C ILE A 38 -9.86 -5.17 6.17
N ASN A 39 -10.61 -6.26 6.34
CA ASN A 39 -10.27 -7.52 5.71
C ASN A 39 -10.82 -7.51 4.28
N LEU A 40 -9.91 -7.50 3.29
CA LEU A 40 -10.27 -7.59 1.88
C LEU A 40 -10.35 -9.06 1.44
N GLU A 41 -11.03 -9.89 2.23
CA GLU A 41 -11.28 -11.28 1.85
C GLU A 41 -12.14 -11.30 0.58
N GLU A 42 -11.63 -11.95 -0.48
CA GLU A 42 -12.31 -12.16 -1.77
C GLU A 42 -12.48 -10.95 -2.71
N HIS A 43 -11.86 -9.80 -2.43
CA HIS A 43 -11.89 -8.68 -3.38
C HIS A 43 -10.93 -8.90 -4.56
N ASN A 44 -11.45 -8.80 -5.79
CA ASN A 44 -10.63 -8.80 -7.01
C ASN A 44 -9.82 -7.49 -7.12
N LYS A 45 -8.74 -7.48 -7.92
CA LYS A 45 -7.83 -6.33 -8.04
C LYS A 45 -8.52 -5.01 -8.38
N LYS A 46 -9.51 -5.05 -9.30
CA LYS A 46 -10.27 -3.85 -9.70
C LYS A 46 -11.10 -3.31 -8.55
N SER A 47 -11.69 -4.20 -7.75
CA SER A 47 -12.45 -3.82 -6.56
C SER A 47 -11.57 -3.19 -5.48
N ILE A 48 -10.30 -3.58 -5.34
CA ILE A 48 -9.39 -2.96 -4.35
C ILE A 48 -9.03 -1.53 -4.77
N GLU A 49 -8.69 -1.30 -6.04
CA GLU A 49 -8.37 0.05 -6.54
C GLU A 49 -9.58 0.99 -6.45
N GLU A 50 -10.77 0.53 -6.79
CA GLU A 50 -12.02 1.29 -6.62
C GLU A 50 -12.33 1.54 -5.14
N TRP A 51 -12.12 0.54 -4.29
CA TRP A 51 -12.30 0.68 -2.85
C TRP A 51 -11.37 1.75 -2.24
N LEU A 52 -10.09 1.76 -2.65
CA LEU A 52 -9.11 2.77 -2.23
C LEU A 52 -9.54 4.19 -2.62
N LYS A 53 -10.04 4.35 -3.86
CA LYS A 53 -10.57 5.64 -4.35
C LYS A 53 -11.80 6.09 -3.57
N ASN A 54 -12.76 5.19 -3.35
CA ASN A 54 -14.00 5.49 -2.62
C ASN A 54 -13.75 5.86 -1.15
N LYS A 55 -12.70 5.30 -0.52
CA LYS A 55 -12.31 5.62 0.86
C LYS A 55 -11.46 6.90 0.99
N SER A 56 -11.22 7.60 -0.13
CA SER A 56 -10.40 8.81 -0.20
C SER A 56 -9.00 8.61 0.39
N ILE A 57 -8.42 7.43 0.18
CA ILE A 57 -7.05 7.13 0.62
C ILE A 57 -6.10 7.93 -0.26
N ASN A 58 -5.22 8.71 0.38
CA ASN A 58 -4.31 9.61 -0.33
C ASN A 58 -2.99 8.92 -0.68
N ARG A 59 -2.56 7.99 0.18
CA ARG A 59 -1.27 7.32 0.06
C ARG A 59 -1.38 5.85 0.43
N ILE A 60 -0.62 5.03 -0.27
CA ILE A 60 -0.43 3.62 0.04
C ILE A 60 1.01 3.38 0.45
N TYR A 61 1.22 2.57 1.47
CA TYR A 61 2.53 2.05 1.81
C TYR A 61 2.78 0.79 0.98
N LEU A 62 3.86 0.79 0.20
CA LEU A 62 4.28 -0.38 -0.57
C LEU A 62 5.49 -1.02 0.10
N SER A 63 5.45 -2.34 0.27
CA SER A 63 6.61 -3.09 0.71
C SER A 63 7.67 -3.16 -0.40
N GLU A 64 8.96 -3.25 -0.05
CA GLU A 64 10.05 -3.34 -1.03
C GLU A 64 9.94 -4.54 -1.99
N ILE A 65 9.18 -5.58 -1.62
CA ILE A 65 8.94 -6.75 -2.48
C ILE A 65 8.10 -6.36 -3.71
N GLU A 66 7.11 -5.47 -3.53
CA GLU A 66 6.38 -4.88 -4.65
C GLU A 66 7.23 -3.91 -5.44
N ASN A 67 8.11 -3.16 -4.78
CA ASN A 67 9.01 -2.25 -5.47
C ASN A 67 9.89 -3.00 -6.47
N LYS A 68 10.46 -4.16 -6.13
CA LYS A 68 11.20 -4.97 -7.12
C LYS A 68 10.36 -5.46 -8.30
N ALA A 69 9.05 -5.67 -8.11
CA ALA A 69 8.14 -6.08 -9.17
C ALA A 69 7.74 -4.88 -10.06
N LEU A 70 7.49 -3.71 -9.46
CA LEU A 70 7.25 -2.44 -10.15
C LEU A 70 8.51 -1.90 -10.85
N GLU A 71 9.70 -2.06 -10.25
CA GLU A 71 11.00 -1.74 -10.84
C GLU A 71 11.22 -2.59 -12.09
N LYS A 72 10.94 -3.90 -12.04
CA LYS A 72 10.99 -4.79 -13.23
C LYS A 72 10.02 -4.36 -14.34
N LEU A 73 8.89 -3.75 -14.00
CA LEU A 73 7.94 -3.17 -14.96
C LEU A 73 8.40 -1.78 -15.48
N LYS A 74 9.25 -1.06 -14.72
CA LYS A 74 9.82 0.25 -15.06
C LYS A 74 11.21 0.19 -15.71
N ILE A 75 11.75 -1.00 -16.00
CA ILE A 75 12.97 -1.16 -16.81
C ILE A 75 12.65 -0.87 -18.29
N ASN A 76 12.24 0.36 -18.57
CA ASN A 76 12.36 1.04 -19.85
C ASN A 76 12.96 2.45 -19.67
N GLY A 77 13.67 2.69 -18.55
CA GLY A 77 14.71 3.72 -18.52
C GLY A 77 14.58 4.75 -17.41
N ASN A 78 14.86 4.37 -16.16
CA ASN A 78 15.65 5.19 -15.21
C ASN A 78 15.95 4.39 -13.94
N GLU A 79 17.23 4.29 -13.58
CA GLU A 79 17.72 3.58 -12.40
C GLU A 79 17.51 4.44 -11.13
N LEU A 80 17.09 3.80 -10.04
CA LEU A 80 17.06 4.41 -8.70
C LEU A 80 18.01 3.66 -7.74
N PRO A 81 18.55 4.34 -6.71
CA PRO A 81 19.67 3.85 -5.94
C PRO A 81 19.28 2.73 -4.96
N ARG A 82 20.15 1.73 -4.86
CA ARG A 82 20.00 0.58 -3.97
C ARG A 82 20.32 0.93 -2.51
N ARG A 83 19.49 0.35 -1.62
CA ARG A 83 19.67 0.07 -0.17
C ARG A 83 19.29 1.16 0.84
N LYS A 84 18.15 0.93 1.50
CA LYS A 84 17.95 0.79 2.97
C LYS A 84 16.55 0.17 3.16
N ARG A 85 16.35 -0.68 4.19
CA ARG A 85 15.06 -1.32 4.54
C ARG A 85 14.02 -0.26 4.90
N THR A 86 13.45 0.41 3.92
CA THR A 86 12.51 1.52 4.10
C THR A 86 11.46 1.38 3.03
N GLY A 87 10.22 1.07 3.42
CA GLY A 87 9.10 1.20 2.49
C GLY A 87 8.79 2.68 2.26
N TYR A 88 8.09 2.94 1.17
CA TYR A 88 7.81 4.28 0.70
C TYR A 88 6.29 4.48 0.59
N LEU A 89 5.85 5.71 0.83
CA LEU A 89 4.48 6.11 0.57
C LEU A 89 4.36 6.47 -0.91
N MET A 90 3.54 5.75 -1.65
CA MET A 90 3.19 6.12 -3.02
C MET A 90 1.85 6.88 -3.04
N PRO A 91 1.75 7.95 -3.85
CA PRO A 91 0.44 8.52 -4.18
C PRO A 91 -0.38 7.49 -4.97
N LEU A 92 -1.69 7.47 -4.72
CA LEU A 92 -2.65 6.71 -5.52
C LEU A 92 -2.92 7.37 -6.87
#